data_AF-O74041-F1
#
_entry.id   AF-O74041-F1
#
_cell.length_a   1.000
_cell.length_b   1.000
_cell.length_c   1.000
_cell.angle_alpha   90.00
_cell.angle_beta   90.00
_cell.angle_gamma   90.00
#
_symmetry.space_group_name_H-M   'P 1'
#
loop_
_entity.id
_entity.type
_entity.pdbx_description
1 polymer ?
#
loop_
_entity_poly.entity_id
_entity_poly.type
_entity_poly.pdbx_seq_one_letter_code
_entity_poly.pdbx_strand_id
1 'polypeptide(L)'
;MRSEGRPGYIEKFLKRADKAIDNAVEQGVKRADEILDDAVELGKITVGEAQKRSDVLLKQAERESKRLKSRGAKKLEKGIGAAKKMAAGKGDALETLAKLGELRKAGIITEKEFRAKKKKLLAEI
;
A
#
# COMPACT_ATOMS: atom_id res chain seq x y z
N MET A 1 -42.93 76.45 24.20
CA MET A 1 -43.35 75.31 23.38
C MET A 1 -42.26 75.07 22.33
N ARG A 2 -41.57 73.93 22.35
CA ARG A 2 -40.62 73.58 21.30
C ARG A 2 -41.42 73.20 20.06
N SER A 3 -41.24 73.92 18.96
CA SER A 3 -41.85 73.58 17.68
C SER A 3 -41.20 72.30 17.16
N GLU A 4 -41.91 71.18 17.27
CA GLU A 4 -41.60 69.97 16.51
C GLU A 4 -41.89 70.24 15.03
N GLY A 5 -40.90 70.84 14.37
CA GLY A 5 -40.95 71.18 12.95
C GLY A 5 -40.88 69.91 12.09
N ARG A 6 -41.78 69.80 11.11
CA ARG A 6 -41.77 68.71 10.12
C ARG A 6 -40.38 68.60 9.48
N PRO A 7 -39.79 67.40 9.42
CA PRO A 7 -38.44 67.22 8.89
C PRO A 7 -38.37 67.67 7.42
N GLY A 8 -37.34 68.47 7.10
CA GLY A 8 -37.09 68.98 5.77
C GLY A 8 -36.76 67.86 4.77
N TYR A 9 -36.77 68.19 3.47
CA TYR A 9 -36.49 67.20 2.41
C TYR A 9 -35.11 66.53 2.55
N ILE A 10 -34.09 67.30 2.93
CA ILE A 10 -32.71 66.80 3.12
C ILE A 10 -32.65 65.81 4.28
N GLU A 11 -33.30 66.10 5.40
CA GLU A 11 -33.30 65.21 6.56
C GLU A 11 -34.00 63.88 6.26
N LYS A 12 -35.11 63.91 5.50
CA LYS A 12 -35.79 62.70 5.03
C LYS A 12 -34.94 61.88 4.06
N PHE A 13 -34.18 62.55 3.20
CA PHE A 13 -33.26 61.90 2.27
C PHE A 13 -32.12 61.21 3.02
N LEU A 14 -31.48 61.89 3.96
CA LEU A 14 -30.40 61.33 4.78
C LEU A 14 -30.88 60.10 5.58
N LYS A 15 -32.03 60.19 6.26
CA LYS A 15 -32.62 59.04 6.97
C LYS A 15 -32.91 57.84 6.07
N ARG A 16 -33.29 58.07 4.81
CA ARG A 16 -33.49 56.99 3.83
C ARG A 16 -32.17 56.39 3.37
N ALA A 17 -31.14 57.22 3.18
CA ALA A 17 -29.80 56.76 2.83
C ALA A 17 -29.20 55.93 3.96
N ASP A 18 -29.28 56.39 5.21
CA ASP A 18 -28.81 55.64 6.39
C ASP A 18 -29.50 54.27 6.47
N LYS A 19 -30.83 54.24 6.35
CA LYS A 19 -31.59 52.98 6.34
C LYS A 19 -31.19 52.06 5.18
N ALA A 20 -30.88 52.61 4.00
CA ALA A 20 -30.43 51.83 2.87
C ALA A 20 -29.03 51.23 3.11
N ILE A 21 -28.14 51.98 3.76
CA ILE A 21 -26.81 51.52 4.17
C ILE A 21 -26.95 50.41 5.21
N ASP A 22 -27.76 50.60 6.25
CA ASP A 22 -27.99 49.58 7.29
C ASP A 22 -28.51 48.27 6.69
N ASN A 23 -29.50 48.35 5.80
CA ASN A 23 -30.03 47.17 5.11
C ASN A 23 -28.97 46.49 4.23
N ALA A 24 -28.15 47.27 3.52
CA ALA A 24 -27.08 46.72 2.68
C ALA A 24 -25.99 46.04 3.51
N VAL A 25 -25.65 46.61 4.67
CA VAL A 25 -24.71 46.00 5.63
C VAL A 25 -25.31 44.72 6.20
N GLU A 26 -26.57 44.72 6.65
CA GLU A 26 -27.23 43.53 7.19
C GLU A 26 -27.30 42.39 6.16
N GLN A 27 -27.65 42.71 4.90
CA GLN A 27 -27.65 41.73 3.82
C GLN A 27 -26.25 41.21 3.50
N GLY A 28 -25.25 42.11 3.52
CA GLY A 28 -23.84 41.74 3.34
C GLY A 28 -23.35 40.78 4.42
N VAL A 29 -23.70 41.03 5.68
CA VAL A 29 -23.37 40.15 6.81
C VAL A 29 -24.06 38.80 6.67
N LYS A 30 -25.37 38.76 6.43
CA LYS A 30 -26.10 37.50 6.21
C LYS A 30 -25.50 36.69 5.07
N ARG A 31 -25.14 37.35 3.97
CA ARG A 31 -24.54 36.66 2.82
C ARG A 31 -23.15 36.14 3.13
N ALA A 32 -22.36 36.86 3.93
CA ALA A 32 -21.06 36.39 4.37
C ALA A 32 -21.19 35.15 5.28
N ASP A 33 -22.16 35.14 6.19
CA ASP A 33 -22.44 34.00 7.08
C ASP A 33 -22.84 32.75 6.27
N GLU A 34 -23.74 32.89 5.28
CA GLU A 34 -24.12 31.80 4.38
C GLU A 34 -22.91 31.21 3.63
N ILE A 35 -22.03 32.07 3.12
CA ILE A 35 -20.82 31.63 2.40
C ILE A 35 -19.86 30.89 3.34
N LEU A 36 -19.75 31.32 4.60
CA LEU A 36 -18.90 30.65 5.60
C LEU A 36 -19.46 29.28 5.95
N ASP A 37 -20.77 29.15 6.13
CA ASP A 37 -21.42 27.87 6.41
C ASP A 37 -21.24 26.87 5.26
N ASP A 38 -21.47 27.32 4.01
CA ASP A 38 -21.23 26.52 2.80
C ASP A 38 -19.77 26.04 2.72
N ALA A 39 -18.82 26.94 2.99
CA ALA A 39 -17.39 26.62 2.97
C ALA A 39 -17.02 25.59 4.05
N VAL A 40 -17.59 25.70 5.26
CA VAL A 40 -17.39 24.73 6.34
C VAL A 40 -17.97 23.36 5.96
N GLU A 41 -19.15 23.31 5.37
CA GLU A 41 -19.77 22.06 4.92
C GLU A 41 -18.94 21.37 3.83
N LEU A 42 -18.53 22.12 2.80
CA LEU A 42 -17.64 21.62 1.75
C LEU A 42 -16.32 21.12 2.33
N GLY A 43 -15.75 21.83 3.31
CA GLY A 43 -14.57 21.40 4.04
C GLY A 43 -14.77 20.06 4.76
N LYS A 44 -15.89 19.87 5.44
CA LYS A 44 -16.22 18.60 6.12
C LYS A 44 -16.41 17.45 5.12
N ILE A 45 -17.12 17.68 4.01
CA ILE A 45 -17.34 16.66 2.98
C ILE A 45 -16.01 16.23 2.36
N THR A 46 -15.17 17.19 1.95
CA THR A 46 -13.88 16.91 1.32
C THR A 46 -12.92 16.16 2.25
N VAL A 47 -12.83 16.54 3.52
CA VAL A 47 -12.05 15.80 4.53
C VAL A 47 -12.61 14.40 4.73
N GLY A 48 -13.93 14.25 4.86
CA GLY A 48 -14.58 12.95 5.03
C GLY A 48 -14.37 12.01 3.83
N GLU A 49 -14.43 12.52 2.60
CA GLU A 49 -14.13 11.74 1.40
C GLU A 49 -12.66 11.36 1.30
N ALA A 50 -11.75 12.30 1.61
CA ALA A 50 -10.31 12.03 1.63
C ALA A 50 -9.95 10.94 2.65
N GLN A 51 -10.54 11.00 3.85
CA GLN A 51 -10.37 9.98 4.89
C GLN A 51 -10.86 8.60 4.41
N LYS A 52 -12.08 8.52 3.87
CA LYS A 52 -12.64 7.25 3.34
C LYS A 52 -11.76 6.65 2.25
N ARG A 53 -11.27 7.47 1.31
CA ARG A 53 -10.37 7.01 0.24
C ARG A 53 -9.03 6.52 0.81
N SER A 54 -8.48 7.22 1.81
CA SER A 54 -7.24 6.82 2.48
C SER A 54 -7.37 5.45 3.16
N ASP A 55 -8.46 5.23 3.91
CA ASP A 55 -8.72 3.95 4.59
C ASP A 55 -8.82 2.77 3.61
N VAL A 56 -9.45 2.99 2.45
CA VAL A 56 -9.55 1.98 1.39
C VAL A 56 -8.17 1.64 0.84
N LEU A 57 -7.34 2.64 0.56
CA LEU A 57 -5.99 2.46 0.06
C LEU A 57 -5.11 1.71 1.07
N LEU A 58 -5.19 2.06 2.36
CA LEU A 58 -4.46 1.38 3.43
C LEU A 58 -4.86 -0.11 3.52
N LYS A 59 -6.16 -0.41 3.51
CA LYS A 59 -6.65 -1.80 3.53
C LYS A 59 -6.18 -2.60 2.31
N GLN A 60 -6.13 -1.97 1.13
CA GLN A 60 -5.64 -2.62 -0.07
C GLN A 60 -4.13 -2.90 0.00
N ALA A 61 -3.35 -1.91 0.45
CA ALA A 61 -1.90 -2.05 0.63
C ALA A 61 -1.54 -3.16 1.64
N GLU A 62 -2.27 -3.26 2.75
CA GLU A 62 -2.09 -4.34 3.73
C GLU A 62 -2.35 -5.73 3.14
N ARG A 63 -3.43 -5.88 2.38
CA ARG A 63 -3.78 -7.14 1.71
C ARG A 63 -2.71 -7.55 0.70
N GLU A 64 -2.23 -6.59 -0.09
CA GLU A 64 -1.21 -6.84 -1.09
C GLU A 64 0.14 -7.18 -0.46
N SER A 65 0.53 -6.48 0.61
CA SER A 65 1.73 -6.78 1.40
C SER A 65 1.70 -8.20 1.97
N LYS A 66 0.58 -8.62 2.57
CA LYS A 66 0.41 -10.00 3.07
C LYS A 66 0.53 -11.03 1.94
N ARG A 67 -0.08 -10.76 0.78
CA ARG A 67 0.00 -11.63 -0.40
C ARG A 67 1.43 -11.76 -0.93
N LEU A 68 2.16 -10.64 -1.03
CA LEU A 68 3.56 -10.62 -1.47
C LEU A 68 4.46 -11.38 -0.50
N LYS A 69 4.34 -11.16 0.81
CA LYS A 69 5.10 -11.89 1.83
C LYS A 69 4.86 -13.39 1.75
N SER A 70 3.60 -13.81 1.67
CA SER A 70 3.24 -15.23 1.55
C SER A 70 3.80 -15.85 0.26
N ARG A 71 3.69 -15.15 -0.88
CA ARG A 71 4.22 -15.62 -2.17
C ARG A 71 5.75 -15.69 -2.16
N GLY A 72 6.41 -14.71 -1.55
CA GLY A 72 7.86 -14.68 -1.35
C GLY A 72 8.34 -15.87 -0.53
N ALA A 73 7.74 -16.08 0.65
CA ALA A 73 8.06 -17.21 1.52
C ALA A 73 7.91 -18.56 0.79
N LYS A 74 6.80 -18.78 0.08
CA LYS A 74 6.58 -20.00 -0.71
C LYS A 74 7.63 -20.20 -1.82
N LYS A 75 8.06 -19.13 -2.48
CA LYS A 75 9.11 -19.21 -3.51
C LYS A 75 10.47 -19.55 -2.90
N LEU A 76 10.81 -18.93 -1.77
CA LEU A 76 12.04 -19.22 -1.04
C LEU A 76 12.07 -20.67 -0.56
N GLU A 77 10.98 -21.14 0.04
CA GLU A 77 10.86 -22.53 0.50
C GLU A 77 11.01 -23.53 -0.66
N LYS A 78 10.37 -23.26 -1.80
CA LYS A 78 10.54 -24.09 -3.01
C LYS A 78 11.99 -24.07 -3.52
N GLY A 79 12.63 -22.90 -3.54
CA GLY A 79 14.03 -22.75 -3.95
C GLY A 79 14.98 -23.51 -3.02
N ILE A 80 14.79 -23.38 -1.71
CA ILE A 80 15.56 -24.10 -0.69
C ILE A 80 15.31 -25.61 -0.82
N GLY A 81 14.07 -26.04 -1.00
CA GLY A 81 13.72 -27.45 -1.19
C GLY A 81 14.37 -28.05 -2.45
N ALA A 82 14.38 -27.31 -3.57
CA ALA A 82 15.06 -27.72 -4.79
C ALA A 82 16.57 -27.82 -4.57
N ALA A 83 17.19 -26.81 -3.96
CA ALA A 83 18.61 -26.81 -3.64
C ALA A 83 19.00 -27.97 -2.69
N LYS A 84 18.18 -28.24 -1.67
CA LYS A 84 18.40 -29.35 -0.74
C LYS A 84 18.31 -30.71 -1.44
N LYS A 85 17.37 -30.90 -2.37
CA LYS A 85 17.29 -32.13 -3.19
C LYS A 85 18.51 -32.29 -4.08
N MET A 86 18.98 -31.21 -4.70
CA MET A 86 20.21 -31.25 -5.51
C MET A 86 21.44 -31.58 -4.65
N ALA A 87 21.55 -31.01 -3.45
CA ALA A 87 22.64 -31.30 -2.52
C ALA A 87 22.61 -32.76 -2.03
N ALA A 88 21.43 -33.28 -1.67
CA ALA A 88 21.24 -34.67 -1.25
C ALA A 88 21.61 -35.66 -2.38
N GLY A 89 21.15 -35.41 -3.61
CA GLY A 89 21.50 -36.26 -4.75
C GLY A 89 23.01 -36.31 -5.03
N LYS A 90 23.72 -35.20 -4.84
CA LYS A 90 25.19 -35.16 -4.93
C LYS A 90 25.88 -35.92 -3.79
N GLY A 91 25.37 -35.80 -2.56
CA GLY A 91 25.86 -36.55 -1.40
C GLY A 91 25.72 -38.06 -1.56
N ASP A 92 24.53 -38.52 -1.97
CA ASP A 92 24.23 -39.94 -2.19
C ASP A 92 25.10 -40.52 -3.31
N ALA A 93 25.33 -39.76 -4.39
CA ALA A 93 26.17 -40.21 -5.49
C ALA A 93 27.66 -40.32 -5.08
N LEU A 94 28.14 -39.42 -4.21
CA LEU A 94 29.50 -39.48 -3.64
C LEU A 94 29.67 -40.67 -2.69
N GLU A 95 28.68 -40.96 -1.84
CA GLU A 95 28.69 -42.15 -0.98
C GLU A 95 28.68 -43.45 -1.79
N THR A 96 27.91 -43.48 -2.87
CA THR A 96 27.84 -44.63 -3.78
C THR A 96 29.19 -44.87 -4.47
N LEU A 97 29.89 -43.79 -4.84
CA LEU A 97 31.26 -43.80 -5.36
C LEU A 97 32.27 -44.35 -4.34
N ALA A 98 32.14 -44.00 -3.06
CA ALA A 98 32.99 -44.51 -1.99
C ALA A 98 32.83 -46.03 -1.82
N LYS A 99 31.60 -46.53 -1.74
CA LYS A 99 31.29 -47.98 -1.65
C LYS A 99 31.80 -48.75 -2.86
N LEU A 100 31.69 -48.19 -4.06
CA LEU A 100 32.27 -48.77 -5.29
C LEU A 100 33.79 -48.92 -5.20
N GLY A 101 34.48 -47.98 -4.57
CA GLY A 101 35.91 -48.05 -4.31
C GLY A 101 36.30 -49.16 -3.32
N GLU A 102 35.48 -49.39 -2.30
CA GLU A 102 35.66 -50.49 -1.33
C GLU A 102 35.47 -51.86 -1.98
N LEU A 103 34.41 -52.03 -2.80
CA LEU A 103 34.17 -53.27 -3.54
C LEU A 103 35.32 -53.63 -4.49
N ARG A 104 35.94 -52.62 -5.10
CA ARG A 104 37.14 -52.80 -5.93
C ARG A 104 38.32 -53.26 -5.09
N LYS A 105 38.57 -52.61 -3.94
CA LYS A 105 39.65 -52.98 -3.02
C LYS A 105 39.48 -54.39 -2.45
N ALA A 106 38.23 -54.80 -2.21
CA ALA A 106 37.87 -56.14 -1.76
C ALA A 106 37.95 -57.21 -2.87
N GLY A 107 38.25 -56.84 -4.12
CA GLY A 107 38.34 -57.77 -5.26
C GLY A 107 36.99 -58.33 -5.73
N ILE A 108 35.87 -57.78 -5.24
CA ILE A 108 34.50 -58.23 -5.58
C ILE A 108 34.12 -57.81 -7.01
N ILE A 109 34.67 -56.69 -7.49
CA ILE A 109 34.47 -56.19 -8.86
C ILE A 109 35.81 -55.98 -9.56
N THR A 110 35.80 -56.14 -10.89
CA THR A 110 36.98 -55.91 -11.72
C THR A 110 37.19 -54.42 -12.00
N GLU A 111 38.42 -54.02 -12.35
CA GLU A 111 38.75 -52.63 -12.69
C GLU A 111 37.95 -52.11 -13.89
N LYS A 112 37.63 -52.98 -14.86
CA LYS A 112 36.77 -52.64 -16.01
C LYS A 112 35.35 -52.30 -15.57
N GLU A 113 34.77 -53.10 -14.69
CA GLU A 113 33.42 -52.86 -14.14
C GLU A 113 33.38 -51.61 -13.26
N PHE A 114 34.40 -51.39 -12.44
CA PHE A 114 34.53 -50.19 -11.62
C PHE A 114 34.56 -48.92 -12.49
N ARG A 115 35.38 -48.89 -13.56
CA ARG A 115 35.46 -47.73 -14.46
C ARG A 115 34.14 -47.47 -15.19
N ALA A 116 33.47 -48.52 -15.67
CA ALA A 116 32.19 -48.39 -16.36
C ALA A 116 31.10 -47.82 -15.42
N LYS A 117 31.02 -48.31 -14.18
CA LYS A 117 30.05 -47.84 -13.18
C LYS A 117 30.37 -46.44 -12.67
N LYS A 118 31.65 -46.12 -12.43
CA LYS A 118 32.10 -44.77 -12.04
C LYS A 118 31.77 -43.72 -13.11
N LYS A 119 31.98 -44.05 -14.40
CA LYS A 119 31.66 -43.14 -15.50
C LYS A 119 30.16 -42.83 -15.60
N LYS A 120 29.30 -43.82 -15.36
CA LYS A 120 27.84 -43.63 -15.33
C LYS A 120 27.41 -42.75 -14.16
N LEU A 121 27.89 -43.01 -12.95
CA LEU A 121 27.59 -42.20 -11.76
C LEU A 121 28.05 -40.75 -11.92
N LEU A 122 29.25 -40.53 -12.45
CA LEU A 122 29.76 -39.18 -12.70
C LEU A 122 29.00 -38.43 -13.82
N ALA A 123 28.29 -39.14 -14.70
CA ALA A 123 27.46 -38.52 -15.72
C ALA A 123 26.07 -38.11 -15.21
N GLU A 124 25.65 -38.63 -14.05
CA GLU A 124 24.37 -38.31 -13.38
C GLU A 124 24.51 -37.20 -12.31
N ILE A 125 25.73 -36.73 -12.03
CA ILE A 125 26.07 -35.68 -11.04
C ILE A 125 26.26 -34.32 -11.74
#